data_AF-A0A1V0FYW9-F1
#
_entry.id   AF-A0A1V0FYW9-F1
#
_cell.length_a   1.000
_cell.length_b   1.000
_cell.length_c   1.000
_cell.angle_alpha   90.00
_cell.angle_beta   90.00
_cell.angle_gamma   90.00
#
_symmetry.space_group_name_H-M   'P 1'
#
loop_
_entity.id
_entity.type
_entity.pdbx_description
1 polymer ?
#
loop_
_entity_poly.entity_id
_entity_poly.type
_entity_poly.pdbx_seq_one_letter_code
_entity_poly.pdbx_strand_id
1 'polypeptide(L)'
;MSGRVLHLVILVLMHITKARAAVEARDNAEIFSALCELMALADGPSTLPPLAADSSAEYDKIQRLNTYTADTKWLKMFVEDANKKTYHRTKPQTISGHDDWDKYWTHWIKAVTEVHEGTNMEDIKNLKTRSMPKAQLLAFQTEVRKAAETAFQLKTTRDNLVSQINQFTEELIKKP
;
A
#
# COMPACT_ATOMS: atom_id res chain seq x y z
N MET A 1 65.02 -52.87 30.85
CA MET A 1 63.79 -52.59 30.07
C MET A 1 64.20 -51.94 28.76
N SER A 2 63.87 -52.55 27.63
CA SER A 2 64.33 -52.15 26.29
C SER A 2 63.80 -50.77 25.90
N GLY A 3 64.66 -49.88 25.38
CA GLY A 3 64.30 -48.52 24.94
C GLY A 3 63.18 -48.48 23.88
N ARG A 4 62.94 -49.61 23.20
CA ARG A 4 61.82 -49.79 22.26
C ARG A 4 60.46 -49.81 22.96
N VAL A 5 60.38 -50.35 24.18
CA VAL A 5 59.17 -50.36 25.00
C VAL A 5 58.88 -48.96 25.54
N LEU A 6 59.92 -48.22 25.93
CA LEU A 6 59.79 -46.83 26.40
C LEU A 6 59.32 -45.90 25.26
N HIS A 7 59.84 -46.06 24.05
CA HIS A 7 59.40 -45.28 22.88
C HIS A 7 57.98 -45.62 22.43
N LEU A 8 57.57 -46.90 22.50
CA LEU A 8 56.18 -47.29 22.22
C LEU A 8 55.20 -46.70 23.26
N VAL A 9 55.56 -46.69 24.54
CA VAL A 9 54.73 -46.09 25.60
C VAL A 9 54.61 -44.57 25.42
N ILE A 10 55.68 -43.87 25.04
CA ILE A 10 55.65 -42.42 24.78
C ILE A 10 54.82 -42.09 23.52
N LEU A 11 54.93 -42.88 22.45
CA LEU A 11 54.14 -42.70 21.23
C LEU A 11 52.63 -42.93 21.48
N VAL A 12 52.28 -43.93 22.29
CA VAL A 12 50.89 -44.20 22.69
C VAL A 12 50.34 -43.07 23.55
N LEU A 13 51.13 -42.55 24.51
CA LEU A 13 50.72 -41.41 25.35
C LEU A 13 50.55 -40.10 24.55
N MET A 14 51.33 -39.88 23.50
CA MET A 14 51.19 -38.71 22.61
C MET A 14 49.97 -38.80 21.67
N HIS A 15 49.46 -40.00 21.37
CA HIS A 15 48.23 -40.18 20.55
C HIS A 15 46.94 -40.03 21.37
N ILE A 16 47.04 -39.86 22.70
CA ILE A 16 45.91 -39.46 23.55
C ILE A 16 45.85 -37.93 23.65
N THR A 17 46.15 -37.22 22.57
CA THR A 17 45.51 -35.92 22.38
C THR A 17 44.04 -36.23 22.17
N LYS A 18 43.22 -36.01 23.20
CA LYS A 18 41.77 -36.10 23.11
C LYS A 18 41.36 -35.44 21.80
N ALA A 19 40.94 -36.24 20.82
CA ALA A 19 40.07 -35.73 19.80
C ALA A 19 38.91 -35.12 20.58
N ARG A 20 38.80 -33.79 20.60
CA ARG A 20 37.58 -33.11 21.04
C ARG A 20 36.51 -33.40 19.99
N ALA A 21 36.12 -34.67 19.93
CA ALA A 21 35.06 -35.22 19.10
C ALA A 21 33.84 -35.57 19.97
N ALA A 22 34.02 -35.61 21.30
CA ALA A 22 32.91 -35.63 22.23
C ALA A 22 32.38 -34.20 22.35
N VAL A 23 31.13 -34.00 21.91
CA VAL A 23 30.36 -32.78 22.20
C VAL A 23 30.13 -32.75 23.71
N GLU A 24 30.79 -31.83 24.39
CA GLU A 24 30.65 -31.62 25.82
C GLU A 24 29.36 -30.85 26.13
N ALA A 25 28.91 -30.91 27.39
CA ALA A 25 27.78 -30.11 27.83
C ALA A 25 28.04 -28.63 27.54
N ARG A 26 27.10 -27.99 26.83
CA ARG A 26 27.10 -26.58 26.38
C ARG A 26 27.91 -26.25 25.12
N ASP A 27 28.53 -27.21 24.45
CA ASP A 27 29.21 -26.97 23.16
C ASP A 27 28.26 -26.42 22.09
N ASN A 28 26.96 -26.75 22.18
CA ASN A 28 25.90 -26.24 21.30
C ASN A 28 25.00 -25.20 21.98
N ALA A 29 25.40 -24.60 23.11
CA ALA A 29 24.53 -23.70 23.86
C ALA A 29 24.08 -22.48 23.03
N GLU A 30 24.97 -21.93 22.19
CA GLU A 30 24.64 -20.82 21.29
C GLU A 30 23.67 -21.25 20.17
N ILE A 31 23.91 -22.41 19.56
CA ILE A 31 23.03 -22.99 18.54
C ILE A 31 21.65 -23.29 19.13
N PHE A 32 21.61 -23.84 20.35
CA PHE A 32 20.38 -24.11 21.07
C PHE A 32 19.59 -22.83 21.35
N SER A 33 20.25 -21.74 21.75
CA SER A 33 19.61 -20.44 21.94
C SER A 33 18.96 -19.94 20.65
N ALA A 34 19.69 -19.99 19.52
CA ALA A 34 19.15 -19.59 18.22
C ALA A 34 17.97 -20.48 17.77
N LEU A 35 18.03 -21.79 18.05
CA LEU A 35 16.92 -22.70 17.77
C LEU A 35 15.69 -22.40 18.64
N CYS A 36 15.88 -22.05 19.92
CA CYS A 36 14.77 -21.64 20.78
C CYS A 36 14.11 -20.34 20.30
N GLU A 37 14.88 -19.38 19.79
CA GLU A 37 14.34 -18.15 19.19
C GLU A 37 13.54 -18.44 17.92
N LEU A 38 14.03 -19.34 17.06
CA LEU A 38 13.30 -19.78 15.86
C LEU A 38 12.00 -20.53 16.21
N MET A 39 12.04 -21.42 17.20
CA MET A 39 10.85 -22.11 17.69
C MET A 39 9.85 -21.13 18.31
N ALA A 40 10.31 -20.18 19.11
CA ALA A 40 9.46 -19.14 19.69
C ALA A 40 8.80 -18.26 18.60
N LEU A 41 9.49 -18.03 17.48
CA LEU A 41 8.93 -17.32 16.33
C LEU A 41 7.88 -18.16 15.58
N ALA A 42 8.09 -19.47 15.45
CA ALA A 42 7.15 -20.39 14.79
C ALA A 42 5.88 -20.64 15.61
N ASP A 43 6.01 -20.74 16.94
CA ASP A 43 4.90 -21.02 17.86
C ASP A 43 4.22 -19.74 18.39
N GLY A 44 4.84 -18.58 18.18
CA GLY A 44 4.34 -17.29 18.64
C GLY A 44 3.08 -16.82 17.89
N PRO A 45 2.21 -16.01 18.52
CA PRO A 45 1.06 -15.45 17.84
C PRO A 45 1.50 -14.45 16.75
N SER A 46 1.32 -14.84 15.48
CA SER A 46 1.48 -13.92 14.36
C SER A 46 0.22 -13.07 14.21
N THR A 47 0.28 -11.79 14.57
CA THR A 47 -0.79 -10.83 14.24
C THR A 47 -0.26 -9.80 13.28
N LEU A 48 -0.99 -9.58 12.19
CA LEU A 48 -0.67 -8.50 11.26
C LEU A 48 -1.07 -7.16 11.87
N PRO A 49 -0.28 -6.09 11.66
CA PRO A 49 -0.70 -4.76 12.09
C PRO A 49 -2.02 -4.38 11.40
N PRO A 50 -2.93 -3.67 12.09
CA PRO A 50 -4.20 -3.28 11.50
C PRO A 50 -3.98 -2.34 10.31
N LEU A 51 -4.81 -2.50 9.27
CA LEU A 51 -4.82 -1.58 8.14
C LEU A 51 -5.20 -0.17 8.59
N ALA A 52 -4.59 0.84 7.97
CA ALA A 52 -5.02 2.22 8.14
C ALA A 52 -6.50 2.39 7.73
N ALA A 53 -7.20 3.30 8.43
CA ALA A 53 -8.61 3.57 8.20
C ALA A 53 -8.92 3.92 6.74
N ASP A 54 -10.15 3.59 6.31
CA ASP A 54 -10.61 3.91 4.97
C ASP A 54 -10.86 5.40 4.79
N SER A 55 -10.14 6.00 3.84
CA SER A 55 -10.25 7.42 3.47
C SER A 55 -10.93 7.63 2.11
N SER A 56 -11.68 6.62 1.62
CA SER A 56 -12.34 6.69 0.31
C SER A 56 -13.40 7.79 0.25
N ALA A 57 -14.11 8.05 1.35
CA ALA A 57 -15.13 9.09 1.42
C ALA A 57 -14.53 10.50 1.29
N GLU A 58 -13.40 10.75 1.95
CA GLU A 58 -12.65 12.01 1.88
C GLU A 58 -12.06 12.21 0.48
N TYR A 59 -11.48 11.15 -0.09
CA TYR A 59 -11.01 11.15 -1.47
C TYR A 59 -12.13 11.55 -2.44
N ASP A 60 -13.28 10.89 -2.37
CA ASP A 60 -14.40 11.17 -3.25
C ASP A 60 -14.95 12.59 -3.03
N LYS A 61 -14.95 13.10 -1.78
CA LYS A 61 -15.35 14.48 -1.48
C LYS A 61 -14.43 15.50 -2.15
N ILE A 62 -13.12 15.28 -2.14
CA ILE A 62 -12.15 16.14 -2.83
C ILE A 62 -12.37 16.08 -4.35
N GLN A 63 -12.60 14.89 -4.92
CA GLN A 63 -12.88 14.74 -6.35
C GLN A 63 -14.19 15.43 -6.75
N ARG A 64 -15.26 15.31 -5.95
CA ARG A 64 -16.51 16.04 -6.17
C ARG A 64 -16.31 17.54 -6.10
N LEU A 65 -15.50 18.06 -5.16
CA LEU A 65 -15.20 19.50 -5.06
C LEU A 65 -14.45 20.01 -6.30
N ASN A 66 -13.44 19.26 -6.76
CA ASN A 66 -12.70 19.56 -7.98
C ASN A 66 -13.63 19.62 -9.18
N THR A 67 -14.49 18.61 -9.34
CA THR A 67 -15.49 18.54 -10.41
C THR A 67 -16.53 19.67 -10.32
N TYR A 68 -17.06 19.96 -9.13
CA TYR A 68 -18.08 20.99 -8.93
C TYR A 68 -17.60 22.40 -9.30
N THR A 69 -16.29 22.63 -9.16
CA THR A 69 -15.65 23.89 -9.54
C THR A 69 -15.01 23.84 -10.92
N ALA A 70 -15.05 22.71 -11.63
CA ALA A 70 -14.44 22.58 -12.95
C ALA A 70 -15.13 23.44 -14.01
N ASP A 71 -14.43 23.69 -15.11
CA ASP A 71 -14.99 24.44 -16.23
C ASP A 71 -16.04 23.62 -16.97
N THR A 72 -17.05 24.31 -17.50
CA THR A 72 -18.17 23.66 -18.19
C THR A 72 -17.74 22.94 -19.46
N LYS A 73 -16.64 23.35 -20.11
CA LYS A 73 -16.14 22.69 -21.33
C LYS A 73 -15.55 21.32 -21.00
N TRP A 74 -14.80 21.21 -19.91
CA TRP A 74 -14.27 19.96 -19.39
C TRP A 74 -15.40 19.03 -18.94
N LEU A 75 -16.39 19.52 -18.18
CA LEU A 75 -17.53 18.69 -17.75
C LEU A 75 -18.32 18.09 -18.92
N LYS A 76 -18.45 18.82 -20.04
CA LYS A 76 -19.13 18.32 -21.25
C LYS A 76 -18.43 17.14 -21.92
N MET A 77 -17.13 16.92 -21.67
CA MET A 77 -16.39 15.77 -22.22
C MET A 77 -16.89 14.43 -21.68
N PHE A 78 -17.58 14.43 -20.54
CA PHE A 78 -18.03 13.23 -19.85
C PHE A 78 -19.49 12.87 -20.15
N VAL A 79 -20.24 13.80 -20.75
CA VAL A 79 -21.68 13.63 -21.01
C VAL A 79 -21.86 13.11 -22.43
N GLU A 80 -22.48 11.94 -22.55
CA GLU A 80 -22.86 11.37 -23.85
C GLU A 80 -24.22 11.93 -24.30
N ASP A 81 -25.22 11.88 -23.41
CA ASP A 81 -26.54 12.47 -23.61
C ASP A 81 -27.00 13.11 -22.29
N ALA A 82 -27.06 14.45 -22.27
CA ALA A 82 -27.47 15.21 -21.09
C ALA A 82 -28.94 14.97 -20.71
N ASN A 83 -29.82 14.72 -21.68
CA ASN A 83 -31.24 14.51 -21.46
C ASN A 83 -31.50 13.13 -20.85
N LYS A 84 -30.69 12.14 -21.23
CA LYS A 84 -30.78 10.76 -20.72
C LYS A 84 -29.87 10.50 -19.51
N LYS A 85 -29.08 11.50 -19.09
CA LYS A 85 -28.06 11.37 -18.04
C LYS A 85 -27.11 10.19 -18.31
N THR A 86 -26.72 10.00 -19.57
CA THR A 86 -25.73 8.98 -19.93
C THR A 86 -24.35 9.62 -20.04
N TYR A 87 -23.34 8.84 -19.66
CA TYR A 87 -21.99 9.31 -19.44
C TYR A 87 -20.97 8.40 -20.11
N HIS A 88 -19.91 8.98 -20.65
CA HIS A 88 -18.80 8.25 -21.24
C HIS A 88 -18.00 7.53 -20.14
N ARG A 89 -18.33 6.26 -19.89
CA ARG A 89 -17.65 5.43 -18.87
C ARG A 89 -16.17 5.18 -19.18
N THR A 90 -15.80 5.22 -20.45
CA THR A 90 -14.44 5.17 -20.96
C THR A 90 -14.16 6.42 -21.79
N LYS A 91 -12.90 6.83 -21.88
CA LYS A 91 -12.49 7.99 -22.68
C LYS A 91 -12.81 7.71 -24.16
N PRO A 92 -13.68 8.50 -24.82
CA PRO A 92 -13.94 8.35 -26.24
C PRO A 92 -12.67 8.64 -27.05
N GLN A 93 -12.45 7.89 -28.14
CA GLN A 93 -11.30 8.11 -29.04
C GLN A 93 -11.29 9.51 -29.69
N THR A 94 -12.45 10.14 -29.77
CA THR A 94 -12.63 11.51 -30.30
C THR A 94 -12.11 12.59 -29.36
N ILE A 95 -11.83 12.26 -28.10
CA ILE A 95 -11.27 13.18 -27.11
C ILE A 95 -9.76 13.00 -27.09
N SER A 96 -9.06 13.92 -27.76
CA SER A 96 -7.61 14.05 -27.61
C SER A 96 -7.28 14.62 -26.23
N GLY A 97 -6.77 13.76 -25.35
CA GLY A 97 -6.32 14.10 -24.01
C GLY A 97 -4.83 13.83 -23.83
N HIS A 98 -4.29 14.19 -22.67
CA HIS A 98 -2.95 13.75 -22.26
C HIS A 98 -2.95 12.21 -22.10
N ASP A 99 -1.80 11.56 -22.30
CA ASP A 99 -1.67 10.10 -22.19
C ASP A 99 -2.10 9.58 -20.81
N ASP A 100 -1.97 10.43 -19.79
CA ASP A 100 -2.36 10.13 -18.42
C ASP A 100 -3.87 10.19 -18.14
N TRP A 101 -4.71 10.64 -19.08
CA TRP A 101 -6.14 10.81 -18.78
C TRP A 101 -6.86 9.49 -18.52
N ASP A 102 -6.37 8.39 -19.10
CA ASP A 102 -7.02 7.10 -19.01
C ASP A 102 -7.02 6.56 -17.56
N LYS A 103 -5.94 6.78 -16.79
CA LYS A 103 -5.89 6.37 -15.36
C LYS A 103 -6.83 7.16 -14.47
N TYR A 104 -7.17 8.40 -14.84
CA TYR A 104 -8.07 9.24 -14.05
C TYR A 104 -9.53 9.12 -14.47
N TRP A 105 -9.80 8.66 -15.69
CA TRP A 105 -11.11 8.74 -16.32
C TRP A 105 -12.24 8.15 -15.46
N THR A 106 -12.03 6.95 -14.92
CA THR A 106 -13.02 6.27 -14.06
C THR A 106 -13.30 7.03 -12.76
N HIS A 107 -12.33 7.76 -12.22
CA HIS A 107 -12.53 8.59 -11.03
C HIS A 107 -13.26 9.89 -11.37
N TRP A 108 -12.89 10.53 -12.49
CA TRP A 108 -13.57 11.73 -12.96
C TRP A 108 -15.03 11.47 -13.31
N ILE A 109 -15.33 10.39 -14.03
CA ILE A 109 -16.72 10.08 -14.41
C ILE A 109 -17.61 9.80 -13.19
N LYS A 110 -17.06 9.14 -12.16
CA LYS A 110 -17.76 8.95 -10.89
C LYS A 110 -18.09 10.30 -10.25
N ALA A 111 -17.11 11.19 -10.10
CA ALA A 111 -17.32 12.49 -9.50
C ALA A 111 -18.28 13.37 -10.32
N VAL A 112 -18.21 13.34 -11.65
CA VAL A 112 -19.15 14.04 -12.55
C VAL A 112 -20.57 13.55 -12.33
N THR A 113 -20.76 12.24 -12.29
CA THR A 113 -22.07 11.62 -12.06
C THR A 113 -22.64 12.05 -10.71
N GLU A 114 -21.85 11.93 -9.63
CA GLU A 114 -22.28 12.33 -8.28
C GLU A 114 -22.62 13.82 -8.18
N VAL A 115 -21.82 14.69 -8.81
CA VAL A 115 -22.08 16.14 -8.83
C VAL A 115 -23.38 16.46 -9.58
N HIS A 116 -23.63 15.81 -10.72
CA HIS A 116 -24.86 16.00 -11.49
C HIS A 116 -26.10 15.46 -10.77
N GLU A 117 -25.98 14.34 -10.06
CA GLU A 117 -27.05 13.74 -9.27
C GLU A 117 -27.28 14.46 -7.93
N GLY A 118 -26.31 15.25 -7.48
CA GLY A 118 -26.37 15.97 -6.21
C GLY A 118 -25.99 15.11 -4.99
N THR A 119 -25.36 13.95 -5.22
CA THR A 119 -24.98 12.96 -4.21
C THR A 119 -23.84 13.48 -3.33
N ASN A 120 -24.05 13.49 -2.00
CA ASN A 120 -23.04 13.90 -1.01
C ASN A 120 -22.46 15.31 -1.27
N MET A 121 -23.32 16.26 -1.67
CA MET A 121 -22.94 17.61 -2.10
C MET A 121 -23.18 18.71 -1.05
N GLU A 122 -23.74 18.40 0.12
CA GLU A 122 -24.13 19.41 1.12
C GLU A 122 -22.94 20.27 1.55
N ASP A 123 -21.87 19.64 2.04
CA ASP A 123 -20.64 20.35 2.44
C ASP A 123 -20.01 21.16 1.31
N ILE A 124 -20.03 20.63 0.09
CA ILE A 124 -19.45 21.30 -1.09
C ILE A 124 -20.26 22.54 -1.45
N LYS A 125 -21.59 22.45 -1.42
CA LYS A 125 -22.49 23.59 -1.67
C LYS A 125 -22.34 24.67 -0.59
N ASN A 126 -22.09 24.27 0.66
CA ASN A 126 -21.87 25.19 1.78
C ASN A 126 -20.60 26.05 1.64
N LEU A 127 -19.64 25.65 0.80
CA LEU A 127 -18.47 26.48 0.45
C LEU A 127 -18.83 27.70 -0.42
N LYS A 128 -20.05 27.76 -0.97
CA LYS A 128 -20.58 28.89 -1.77
C LYS A 128 -19.63 29.34 -2.90
N THR A 129 -18.89 28.40 -3.49
CA THR A 129 -17.90 28.68 -4.55
C THR A 129 -18.52 29.33 -5.79
N ARG A 130 -19.81 29.07 -6.08
CA ARG A 130 -20.55 29.72 -7.17
C ARG A 130 -20.76 31.22 -6.98
N SER A 131 -20.64 31.72 -5.75
CA SER A 131 -20.77 33.14 -5.41
C SER A 131 -19.41 33.86 -5.33
N MET A 132 -18.30 33.14 -5.51
CA MET A 132 -16.97 33.73 -5.46
C MET A 132 -16.72 34.63 -6.69
N PRO A 133 -16.03 35.77 -6.53
CA PRO A 133 -15.49 36.52 -7.65
C PRO A 133 -14.59 35.65 -8.52
N LYS A 134 -14.58 35.91 -9.84
CA LYS A 134 -13.86 35.08 -10.83
C LYS A 134 -12.39 34.83 -10.46
N ALA A 135 -11.67 35.85 -10.01
CA ALA A 135 -10.27 35.72 -9.61
C ALA A 135 -10.08 34.81 -8.40
N GLN A 136 -10.96 34.92 -7.40
CA GLN A 136 -10.95 34.06 -6.21
C GLN A 136 -11.32 32.61 -6.57
N LEU A 137 -12.33 32.42 -7.42
CA LEU A 137 -12.72 31.09 -7.90
C LEU A 137 -11.57 30.43 -8.67
N LEU A 138 -10.82 31.18 -9.49
CA LEU A 138 -9.67 30.65 -10.22
C LEU A 138 -8.54 30.21 -9.27
N ALA A 139 -8.23 31.02 -8.27
CA ALA A 139 -7.24 30.66 -7.25
C ALA A 139 -7.68 29.41 -6.46
N PHE A 140 -8.96 29.35 -6.09
CA PHE A 140 -9.55 28.20 -5.40
C PHE A 140 -9.47 26.92 -6.24
N GLN A 141 -9.83 26.99 -7.54
CA GLN A 141 -9.72 25.88 -8.48
C GLN A 141 -8.29 25.35 -8.58
N THR A 142 -7.27 26.23 -8.62
CA THR A 142 -5.87 25.81 -8.66
C THR A 142 -5.49 24.99 -7.43
N GLU A 143 -5.88 25.42 -6.23
CA GLU A 143 -5.56 24.68 -5.00
C GLU A 143 -6.33 23.37 -4.89
N VAL A 144 -7.62 23.36 -5.26
CA VAL A 144 -8.42 22.14 -5.27
C VAL A 144 -7.89 21.11 -6.26
N ARG A 145 -7.40 21.53 -7.44
CA ARG A 145 -6.77 20.60 -8.40
C ARG A 145 -5.52 19.94 -7.83
N LYS A 146 -4.65 20.71 -7.15
CA LYS A 146 -3.47 20.16 -6.48
C LYS A 146 -3.86 19.16 -5.39
N ALA A 147 -4.87 19.50 -4.59
CA ALA A 147 -5.39 18.62 -3.55
C ALA A 147 -5.99 17.33 -4.14
N ALA A 148 -6.74 17.43 -5.23
CA ALA A 148 -7.33 16.29 -5.93
C ALA A 148 -6.26 15.35 -6.52
N GLU A 149 -5.21 15.90 -7.10
CA GLU A 149 -4.07 15.10 -7.58
C GLU A 149 -3.36 14.39 -6.42
N THR A 150 -3.07 15.12 -5.34
CA THR A 150 -2.43 14.54 -4.15
C THR A 150 -3.28 13.42 -3.56
N ALA A 151 -4.60 13.64 -3.45
CA ALA A 151 -5.54 12.66 -2.94
C ALA A 151 -5.60 11.41 -3.84
N PHE A 152 -5.51 11.58 -5.16
CA PHE A 152 -5.40 10.45 -6.10
C PHE A 152 -4.14 9.63 -5.84
N GLN A 153 -2.97 10.26 -5.76
CA GLN A 153 -1.71 9.55 -5.50
C GLN A 153 -1.73 8.79 -4.16
N LEU A 154 -2.27 9.41 -3.11
CA LEU A 154 -2.43 8.77 -1.81
C LEU A 154 -3.40 7.59 -1.86
N LYS A 155 -4.54 7.73 -2.55
CA LYS A 155 -5.51 6.64 -2.72
C LYS A 155 -4.90 5.47 -3.49
N THR A 156 -4.21 5.73 -4.59
CA THR A 156 -3.53 4.71 -5.39
C THR A 156 -2.45 4.00 -4.58
N THR A 157 -1.63 4.74 -3.83
CA THR A 157 -0.60 4.16 -2.97
C THR A 157 -1.21 3.28 -1.90
N ARG A 158 -2.26 3.75 -1.23
CA ARG A 158 -2.97 2.98 -0.22
C ARG A 158 -3.56 1.70 -0.82
N ASP A 159 -4.26 1.79 -1.94
CA ASP A 159 -4.90 0.62 -2.58
C ASP A 159 -3.87 -0.43 -2.97
N ASN A 160 -2.71 0.01 -3.46
CA ASN A 160 -1.58 -0.86 -3.74
C ASN A 160 -1.03 -1.53 -2.47
N LEU A 161 -0.80 -0.76 -1.40
CA LEU A 161 -0.35 -1.30 -0.10
C LEU A 161 -1.35 -2.29 0.49
N VAL A 162 -2.65 -1.99 0.46
CA VAL A 162 -3.70 -2.90 0.91
C VAL A 162 -3.69 -4.18 0.07
N SER A 163 -3.54 -4.06 -1.25
CA SER A 163 -3.43 -5.24 -2.11
C SER A 163 -2.20 -6.09 -1.80
N GLN A 164 -1.06 -5.48 -1.45
CA GLN A 164 0.14 -6.22 -1.04
C GLN A 164 -0.03 -6.87 0.34
N ILE A 165 -0.57 -6.14 1.32
CA ILE A 165 -0.82 -6.67 2.66
C ILE A 165 -1.78 -7.86 2.61
N ASN A 166 -2.83 -7.78 1.80
CA ASN A 166 -3.78 -8.88 1.64
C ASN A 166 -3.18 -10.15 1.00
N GLN A 167 -1.96 -10.08 0.44
CA GLN A 167 -1.22 -11.28 0.01
C GLN A 167 -0.63 -12.04 1.21
N PHE A 168 -0.43 -11.38 2.34
CA PHE A 168 -0.01 -12.02 3.59
C PHE A 168 -1.26 -12.34 4.39
N THR A 169 -1.58 -13.63 4.52
CA THR A 169 -2.63 -14.10 5.43
C THR A 169 -1.98 -14.69 6.67
N GLU A 170 -2.67 -14.66 7.81
CA GLU A 170 -2.20 -15.36 9.02
C GLU A 170 -1.98 -16.86 8.75
N GLU A 171 -2.72 -17.44 7.81
CA GLU A 171 -2.57 -18.82 7.35
C GLU A 171 -1.24 -19.05 6.60
N LEU A 172 -0.80 -18.08 5.78
CA LEU A 172 0.51 -18.14 5.11
C LEU A 172 1.66 -17.93 6.09
N ILE A 173 1.48 -17.14 7.15
CA ILE A 173 2.51 -16.90 8.17
C ILE A 173 2.67 -18.12 9.09
N LYS A 174 1.59 -18.88 9.34
CA LYS A 174 1.59 -20.08 10.19
C LYS A 174 1.94 -21.37 9.45
N LYS A 175 2.18 -21.33 8.14
CA LYS A 175 2.47 -22.55 7.37
C LYS A 175 3.88 -23.05 7.74
N PRO A 176 4.02 -24.27 8.31
CA PRO A 176 5.32 -24.85 8.63
C PRO A 176 6.14 -25.18 7.38
#